data_AF-A0A7H0SN78-F1
#
_entry.id   AF-A0A7H0SN78-F1
#
_cell.length_a   1.000
_cell.length_b   1.000
_cell.length_c   1.000
_cell.angle_alpha   90.00
_cell.angle_beta   90.00
_cell.angle_gamma   90.00
#
_symmetry.space_group_name_H-M   'P 1'
#
loop_
_entity.id
_entity.type
_entity.pdbx_description
1 polymer ?
#
loop_
_entity_poly.entity_id
_entity_poly.type
_entity_poly.pdbx_seq_one_letter_code
_entity_poly.pdbx_strand_id
1 'polypeptide(L)'
;MEIITLLVLGLIVIGPERLPGVITDVRAAIYAARKAINNAKAELDGEFQGIGEEFEEFRQPLSQIARIQRMGPKAAITRALFEDDENFLDSFDPKKVMKGETQGEAFRKQQSPTPESEQRPVRDSEKPPRTGGFSWDDIT
;
A
#
# COMPACT_ATOMS: atom_id res chain seq x y z
N MET A 1 8.76 -22.45 -7.43
CA MET A 1 7.43 -22.37 -6.79
C MET A 1 6.97 -20.93 -6.55
N GLU A 2 7.87 -19.95 -6.39
CA GLU A 2 7.51 -18.55 -6.09
C GLU A 2 6.61 -17.88 -7.15
N ILE A 3 6.90 -18.07 -8.45
CA ILE A 3 6.06 -17.52 -9.53
C ILE A 3 4.64 -18.10 -9.51
N ILE A 4 4.49 -19.41 -9.26
CA ILE A 4 3.17 -20.04 -9.25
C ILE A 4 2.35 -19.59 -8.03
N THR A 5 2.99 -19.40 -6.88
CA THR A 5 2.31 -18.81 -5.70
C THR A 5 1.82 -17.39 -5.97
N LEU A 6 2.57 -16.55 -6.68
CA LEU A 6 2.12 -15.20 -7.05
C LEU A 6 0.98 -15.23 -8.07
N LEU A 7 1.02 -16.15 -9.03
CA LEU A 7 -0.08 -16.32 -9.99
C LEU A 7 -1.37 -16.78 -9.31
N VAL A 8 -1.28 -17.77 -8.41
CA VAL A 8 -2.44 -18.27 -7.65
C VAL A 8 -2.96 -17.19 -6.69
N LEU A 9 -2.08 -16.48 -5.99
CA LEU A 9 -2.48 -15.37 -5.13
C LEU A 9 -3.16 -14.25 -5.92
N GLY A 10 -2.61 -13.90 -7.09
CA GLY A 10 -3.21 -12.92 -8.00
C GLY A 10 -4.57 -13.36 -8.53
N LEU A 11 -4.72 -14.64 -8.88
CA LEU A 11 -5.99 -15.25 -9.27
C LEU A 11 -7.04 -15.20 -8.16
N ILE A 12 -6.65 -15.42 -6.90
CA ILE A 12 -7.57 -15.38 -5.75
C ILE A 12 -8.00 -13.94 -5.44
N VAL A 13 -7.04 -13.00 -5.40
CA VAL A 13 -7.30 -11.61 -5.03
C VAL A 13 -8.11 -10.87 -6.11
N ILE A 14 -7.75 -11.07 -7.38
CA ILE A 14 -8.37 -10.36 -8.51
C ILE A 14 -9.54 -11.16 -9.10
N GLY A 15 -9.47 -12.50 -9.06
CA GLY A 15 -10.42 -13.40 -9.69
C GLY A 15 -10.02 -13.79 -11.13
N PRO A 16 -10.19 -15.06 -11.55
CA PRO A 16 -9.82 -15.53 -12.89
C PRO A 16 -10.59 -14.82 -14.02
N GLU A 17 -11.79 -14.34 -13.74
CA GLU A 17 -12.66 -13.66 -14.70
C GLU A 17 -12.19 -12.23 -15.02
N ARG A 18 -11.48 -11.60 -14.08
CA ARG A 18 -11.03 -10.21 -14.17
C ARG A 18 -9.63 -10.09 -14.79
N LEU A 19 -8.77 -11.10 -14.60
CA LEU A 19 -7.42 -11.13 -15.16
C LEU A 19 -7.33 -10.89 -16.68
N PRO A 20 -8.14 -11.51 -17.55
CA PRO A 20 -8.04 -11.25 -18.99
C PRO A 20 -8.34 -9.79 -19.34
N GLY A 21 -9.26 -9.14 -18.61
CA GLY A 21 -9.51 -7.70 -18.73
C GLY A 21 -8.33 -6.86 -18.28
N VAL A 22 -7.84 -7.10 -17.06
CA VAL A 22 -6.71 -6.34 -16.47
C VAL A 22 -5.44 -6.43 -17.32
N ILE A 23 -5.11 -7.62 -17.83
CA ILE A 23 -3.92 -7.79 -18.70
C ILE A 23 -4.07 -6.98 -19.98
N THR A 24 -5.28 -6.93 -20.55
CA THR A 24 -5.58 -6.14 -21.75
C THR A 24 -5.41 -4.65 -21.47
N ASP A 25 -5.93 -4.16 -20.35
CA ASP A 25 -5.84 -2.76 -19.93
C ASP A 25 -4.39 -2.36 -19.64
N VAL A 26 -3.64 -3.18 -18.91
CA VAL A 26 -2.22 -2.94 -18.62
C VAL A 26 -1.41 -2.91 -19.91
N ARG A 27 -1.66 -3.85 -20.83
CA ARG A 27 -0.98 -3.88 -22.13
C ARG A 27 -1.31 -2.64 -22.97
N ALA A 28 -2.57 -2.22 -22.98
CA ALA A 28 -3.02 -1.02 -23.67
C ALA A 28 -2.38 0.24 -23.06
N ALA A 29 -2.32 0.33 -21.74
CA ALA A 29 -1.68 1.44 -21.02
C ALA A 29 -0.18 1.51 -21.34
N ILE A 30 0.54 0.37 -21.31
CA ILE A 30 1.97 0.31 -21.67
C ILE A 30 2.17 0.72 -23.13
N TYR A 31 1.31 0.25 -24.03
CA TYR A 31 1.39 0.60 -25.44
C TYR A 31 1.15 2.10 -25.66
N ALA A 32 0.12 2.66 -25.02
CA ALA A 32 -0.19 4.08 -25.07
C ALA A 32 0.95 4.93 -24.51
N ALA A 33 1.52 4.54 -23.36
CA ALA A 33 2.67 5.21 -22.77
C ALA A 33 3.89 5.19 -23.72
N ARG A 34 4.23 4.04 -24.30
CA ARG A 34 5.33 3.93 -25.28
C ARG A 34 5.07 4.79 -26.51
N LYS A 35 3.84 4.77 -27.04
CA LYS A 35 3.45 5.60 -28.19
C LYS A 35 3.54 7.10 -27.86
N ALA A 36 3.07 7.50 -26.68
CA ALA A 36 3.15 8.88 -26.21
C ALA A 36 4.60 9.34 -26.06
N ILE A 37 5.48 8.52 -25.46
CA ILE A 37 6.91 8.81 -25.35
C ILE A 37 7.55 8.95 -26.72
N ASN A 38 7.26 8.04 -27.66
CA ASN A 38 7.83 8.09 -29.00
C ASN A 38 7.35 9.31 -29.81
N ASN A 39 6.06 9.65 -29.68
CA ASN A 39 5.47 10.83 -30.33
C ASN A 39 6.06 12.12 -29.74
N ALA A 40 6.10 12.22 -28.41
CA ALA A 40 6.76 13.31 -27.71
C ALA A 40 8.23 13.41 -28.13
N LYS A 41 8.98 12.31 -28.17
CA LYS A 41 10.37 12.34 -28.67
C LYS A 41 10.47 12.85 -30.11
N ALA A 42 9.53 12.53 -30.99
CA ALA A 42 9.55 13.03 -32.37
C ALA A 42 9.23 14.54 -32.46
N GLU A 43 8.33 15.05 -31.62
CA GLU A 43 8.03 16.48 -31.50
C GLU A 43 9.17 17.24 -30.81
N LEU A 44 9.71 16.65 -29.75
CA LEU A 44 10.78 17.20 -28.93
C LEU A 44 12.18 16.97 -29.51
N ASP A 45 12.45 16.08 -30.47
CA ASP A 45 13.77 16.03 -31.13
C ASP A 45 14.07 17.37 -31.84
N GLY A 46 13.06 18.22 -32.10
CA GLY A 46 13.22 19.63 -32.49
C GLY A 46 13.39 20.63 -31.33
N GLU A 47 13.03 20.25 -30.10
CA GLU A 47 12.97 21.10 -28.89
C GLU A 47 13.93 20.64 -27.77
N PHE A 48 14.63 19.51 -27.98
CA PHE A 48 15.48 18.78 -27.02
C PHE A 48 16.72 19.59 -26.59
N GLN A 49 17.06 20.62 -27.35
CA GLN A 49 18.16 21.53 -27.01
C GLN A 49 17.85 22.34 -25.74
N GLY A 50 16.58 22.65 -25.45
CA GLY A 50 16.19 23.41 -24.25
C GLY A 50 16.02 22.56 -22.99
N ILE A 51 15.46 21.36 -23.12
CA ILE A 51 15.17 20.47 -21.97
C ILE A 51 16.42 19.70 -21.49
N GLY A 52 17.41 19.52 -22.36
CA GLY A 52 18.68 18.88 -21.99
C GLY A 52 19.42 19.61 -20.86
N GLU A 53 19.36 20.95 -20.80
CA GLU A 53 19.98 21.76 -19.75
C GLU A 53 19.32 21.54 -18.38
N GLU A 54 17.99 21.50 -18.32
CA GLU A 54 17.25 21.22 -17.08
C GLU A 54 17.43 19.75 -16.64
N PHE A 55 17.50 18.83 -17.60
CA PHE A 55 17.75 17.41 -17.33
C PHE A 55 19.17 17.13 -16.84
N GLU A 56 20.12 18.03 -17.11
CA GLU A 56 21.50 17.93 -16.61
C GLU A 56 21.53 17.99 -15.07
N GLU A 57 20.66 18.79 -14.44
CA GLU A 57 20.48 18.82 -12.98
C GLU A 57 19.89 17.51 -12.45
N PHE A 58 18.96 16.91 -13.20
CA PHE A 58 18.33 15.64 -12.85
C PHE A 58 19.20 14.40 -13.16
N ARG A 59 20.30 14.53 -13.90
CA ARG A 59 21.25 13.41 -14.12
C ARG A 59 21.85 12.90 -12.82
N GLN A 60 22.12 13.79 -11.86
CA GLN A 60 22.59 13.43 -10.52
C GLN A 60 21.62 12.46 -9.82
N PRO A 61 20.35 12.82 -9.57
CA PRO A 61 19.39 11.90 -8.96
C PRO A 61 19.07 10.69 -9.84
N LEU A 62 19.03 10.83 -11.16
CA LEU A 62 18.83 9.69 -12.08
C LEU A 62 19.98 8.67 -12.00
N SER A 63 21.21 9.11 -11.81
CA SER A 63 22.36 8.22 -11.62
C SER A 63 22.26 7.40 -10.33
N GLN A 64 21.62 7.96 -9.29
CA GLN A 64 21.32 7.26 -8.04
C GLN A 64 20.24 6.21 -8.26
N ILE A 65 19.18 6.54 -9.01
CA ILE A 65 18.13 5.59 -9.39
C ILE A 65 18.70 4.48 -10.29
N ALA A 66 19.59 4.80 -11.23
CA ALA A 66 20.26 3.81 -12.05
C ALA A 66 21.14 2.86 -11.23
N ARG A 67 21.74 3.35 -10.12
CA ARG A 67 22.46 2.51 -9.16
C ARG A 67 21.51 1.58 -8.42
N ILE A 68 20.34 2.06 -7.97
CA ILE A 68 19.27 1.26 -7.36
C ILE A 68 18.77 0.18 -8.34
N GLN A 69 18.55 0.53 -9.60
CA GLN A 69 18.12 -0.40 -10.64
C GLN A 69 19.17 -1.49 -10.92
N ARG A 70 20.47 -1.15 -10.88
CA ARG A 70 21.58 -2.11 -11.03
C ARG A 70 21.74 -3.05 -9.83
N MET A 71 21.45 -2.58 -8.62
CA MET A 71 21.38 -3.45 -7.44
C MET A 71 20.14 -4.37 -7.51
N GLY A 72 19.06 -3.88 -8.12
CA GLY A 72 17.77 -4.57 -8.21
C GLY A 72 16.93 -4.34 -6.95
N PRO A 73 15.59 -4.35 -7.06
CA PRO A 73 14.69 -3.93 -5.99
C PRO A 73 14.83 -4.78 -4.72
N LYS A 74 15.05 -6.10 -4.85
CA LYS A 74 15.33 -6.96 -3.69
C LYS A 74 16.61 -6.50 -2.97
N ALA A 75 17.72 -6.28 -3.68
CA ALA A 75 18.97 -5.85 -3.05
C ALA A 75 18.91 -4.40 -2.54
N ALA A 76 18.14 -3.51 -3.17
CA ALA A 76 17.94 -2.15 -2.70
C ALA A 76 17.12 -2.10 -1.41
N ILE A 77 16.04 -2.89 -1.32
CA ILE A 77 15.23 -3.03 -0.10
C ILE A 77 16.04 -3.73 0.99
N THR A 78 16.75 -4.81 0.66
CA THR A 78 17.66 -5.49 1.61
C THR A 78 18.74 -4.52 2.09
N ARG A 79 19.37 -3.74 1.22
CA ARG A 79 20.37 -2.77 1.64
C ARG A 79 19.78 -1.69 2.55
N ALA A 80 18.61 -1.14 2.20
CA ALA A 80 17.91 -0.19 3.07
C ALA A 80 17.56 -0.81 4.43
N LEU A 81 17.00 -2.02 4.47
CA LEU A 81 16.60 -2.69 5.72
C LEU A 81 17.78 -3.17 6.58
N PHE A 82 18.91 -3.53 5.96
CA PHE A 82 20.07 -4.05 6.68
C PHE A 82 21.11 -2.97 7.03
N GLU A 83 21.16 -1.84 6.31
CA GLU A 83 22.08 -0.72 6.63
C GLU A 83 21.46 0.29 7.62
N ASP A 84 20.13 0.50 7.61
CA ASP A 84 19.53 1.49 8.51
C ASP A 84 19.30 0.99 9.94
N ASP A 85 19.18 -0.32 10.20
CA ASP A 85 18.75 -0.74 11.53
C ASP A 85 19.15 -2.19 11.92
N GLU A 86 20.31 -2.32 12.58
CA GLU A 86 20.65 -3.53 13.34
C GLU A 86 19.58 -3.85 14.42
N ASN A 87 18.76 -2.87 14.85
CA ASN A 87 17.68 -3.08 15.82
C ASN A 87 16.36 -3.54 15.15
N PHE A 88 16.12 -3.25 13.87
CA PHE A 88 14.94 -3.75 13.16
C PHE A 88 15.04 -5.27 13.07
N LEU A 89 16.19 -5.82 12.66
CA LEU A 89 16.42 -7.26 12.63
C LEU A 89 16.18 -7.94 13.99
N ASP A 90 16.55 -7.27 15.08
CA ASP A 90 16.32 -7.75 16.45
C ASP A 90 14.82 -7.72 16.85
N SER A 91 14.04 -6.80 16.29
CA SER A 91 12.58 -6.73 16.45
C SER A 91 11.81 -7.77 15.61
N PHE A 92 12.41 -8.30 14.55
CA PHE A 92 11.86 -9.42 13.76
C PHE A 92 12.29 -10.81 14.27
N ASP A 93 13.08 -10.90 15.35
CA ASP A 93 13.36 -12.19 15.98
C ASP A 93 12.02 -12.82 16.41
N PRO A 94 11.61 -13.95 15.79
CA PRO A 94 10.33 -14.59 16.10
C PRO A 94 10.24 -14.98 17.57
N LYS A 95 11.36 -15.20 18.26
CA LYS A 95 11.38 -15.47 19.70
C LYS A 95 10.99 -14.25 20.54
N LYS A 96 11.24 -13.02 20.07
CA LYS A 96 10.82 -11.78 20.75
C LYS A 96 9.39 -11.40 20.39
N VAL A 97 9.00 -11.55 19.13
CA VAL A 97 7.63 -11.32 18.66
C VAL A 97 6.64 -12.30 19.31
N MET A 98 7.04 -13.55 19.57
CA MET A 98 6.22 -14.52 20.32
C MET A 98 6.27 -14.35 21.84
N LYS A 99 7.25 -13.60 22.37
CA LYS A 99 7.38 -13.30 23.82
C LYS A 99 6.70 -11.99 24.22
N GLY A 100 6.48 -11.07 23.28
CA GLY A 100 5.67 -9.87 23.51
C GLY A 100 4.18 -10.22 23.45
N GLU A 101 3.41 -9.76 24.43
CA GLU A 101 1.95 -9.83 24.40
C GLU A 101 1.47 -9.26 23.06
N THR A 102 0.92 -10.13 22.20
CA THR A 102 0.38 -9.67 20.92
C THR A 102 -0.70 -8.62 21.18
N GLN A 103 -0.82 -7.62 20.32
CA GLN A 103 -1.82 -6.54 20.46
C GLN A 103 -3.27 -7.07 20.61
N GLY A 104 -3.52 -8.32 20.19
CA GLY A 104 -4.80 -9.02 20.42
C GLY A 104 -5.07 -9.44 21.86
N GLU A 105 -4.05 -9.65 22.70
CA GLU A 105 -4.23 -9.96 24.13
C GLU A 105 -4.52 -8.71 24.96
N ALA A 106 -3.87 -7.59 24.63
CA ALA A 106 -4.14 -6.29 25.23
C ALA A 106 -5.59 -5.84 24.97
N PHE A 107 -6.10 -6.06 23.76
CA PHE A 107 -7.50 -5.77 23.41
C PHE A 107 -8.50 -6.67 24.14
N ARG A 108 -8.14 -7.94 24.42
CA ARG A 108 -9.00 -8.91 25.11
C ARG A 108 -9.13 -8.62 26.61
N LYS A 109 -8.08 -8.14 27.27
CA LYS A 109 -8.16 -7.72 28.69
C LYS A 109 -9.03 -6.49 28.90
N GLN A 110 -9.15 -5.62 27.90
CA GLN A 110 -9.89 -4.35 28.01
C GLN A 110 -11.40 -4.49 27.74
N GLN A 111 -11.84 -5.63 27.19
CA GLN A 111 -13.24 -5.89 26.80
C GLN A 111 -14.02 -6.81 27.75
N SER A 112 -13.53 -7.11 28.96
CA SER A 112 -14.33 -7.85 29.95
C SER A 112 -15.35 -6.91 30.62
N PRO A 113 -16.68 -7.04 30.39
CA PRO A 113 -17.66 -6.24 31.11
C PRO A 113 -17.99 -6.93 32.45
N THR A 114 -17.74 -6.23 33.55
CA THR A 114 -18.27 -6.57 34.88
C THR A 114 -19.80 -6.47 34.86
N PRO A 115 -20.56 -7.47 35.35
CA PRO A 115 -22.01 -7.37 35.40
C PRO A 115 -22.42 -6.57 36.65
N GLU A 116 -22.59 -5.25 36.51
CA GLU A 116 -23.06 -4.40 37.61
C GLU A 116 -24.54 -4.01 37.44
N SER A 117 -25.35 -4.78 38.14
CA SER A 117 -26.63 -4.44 38.80
C SER A 117 -27.43 -3.24 38.29
N GLU A 118 -28.55 -3.62 37.69
CA GLU A 118 -29.80 -2.89 37.50
C GLU A 118 -30.24 -2.07 38.73
N GLN A 119 -30.15 -0.74 38.64
CA GLN A 119 -30.94 0.19 39.46
C GLN A 119 -31.47 1.33 38.58
N ARG A 120 -32.76 1.24 38.23
CA ARG A 120 -33.53 2.36 37.67
C ARG A 120 -33.82 3.37 38.78
N PRO A 121 -33.92 4.67 38.42
CA PRO A 121 -35.20 5.30 38.70
C PRO A 121 -35.74 6.10 37.50
N VAL A 122 -37.06 6.07 37.44
CA VAL A 122 -37.96 6.68 36.46
C VAL A 122 -37.84 8.20 36.48
N ARG A 123 -37.82 8.85 35.31
CA ARG A 123 -38.35 10.20 35.11
C ARG A 123 -38.70 10.45 33.65
N ASP A 124 -39.99 10.51 33.38
CA ASP A 124 -40.59 11.10 32.19
C ASP A 124 -40.14 12.56 32.05
N SER A 125 -39.69 12.94 30.84
CA SER A 125 -39.71 14.32 30.35
C SER A 125 -39.53 14.35 28.83
N GLU A 126 -40.66 14.62 28.20
CA GLU A 126 -40.97 15.06 26.85
C GLU A 126 -40.00 16.06 26.18
N LYS A 127 -39.46 15.72 24.99
CA LYS A 127 -39.46 16.47 23.70
C LYS A 127 -38.24 16.13 22.82
N PRO A 128 -38.41 16.07 21.48
CA PRO A 128 -37.34 15.68 20.56
C PRO A 128 -36.47 16.88 20.18
N PRO A 129 -35.20 16.64 19.82
CA PRO A 129 -34.65 17.36 18.69
C PRO A 129 -34.04 16.41 17.64
N ARG A 130 -34.23 16.87 16.40
CA ARG A 130 -33.58 16.47 15.16
C ARG A 130 -32.08 16.20 15.39
N THR A 131 -31.52 15.18 14.74
CA THR A 131 -30.72 15.28 13.51
C THR A 131 -30.05 13.94 13.17
N GLY A 132 -29.98 13.64 11.87
CA GLY A 132 -28.97 12.86 11.16
C GLY A 132 -28.28 11.68 11.83
N GLY A 133 -28.64 10.47 11.41
CA GLY A 133 -27.79 9.29 11.54
C GLY A 133 -27.62 8.64 10.17
N PHE A 134 -26.45 8.79 9.58
CA PHE A 134 -25.99 8.03 8.42
C PHE A 134 -26.07 6.53 8.77
N SER A 135 -26.73 5.71 7.94
CA SER A 135 -26.87 4.26 8.18
C SER A 135 -25.80 3.49 7.40
N TRP A 136 -25.04 2.65 8.10
CA TRP A 136 -24.01 1.79 7.50
C TRP A 136 -24.58 0.52 6.85
N ASP A 137 -25.90 0.32 6.89
CA ASP A 137 -26.58 -0.79 6.21
C ASP A 137 -26.69 -0.61 4.68
N ASP A 138 -26.24 0.51 4.11
CA ASP A 138 -26.30 0.78 2.66
C ASP A 138 -24.99 0.42 1.92
N ILE A 139 -24.01 -0.22 2.60
CA ILE A 139 -22.70 -0.56 2.01
C ILE A 139 -22.46 -2.09 1.93
N THR A 140 -23.51 -2.92 1.97
CA THR A 140 -23.38 -4.35 1.59
C THR A 140 -24.61 -4.90 0.91
#